data_AF-D2S3I2-F1
#
_entry.id   AF-D2S3I2-F1
#
_cell.length_a   1.000
_cell.length_b   1.000
_cell.length_c   1.000
_cell.angle_alpha   90.00
_cell.angle_beta   90.00
_cell.angle_gamma   90.00
#
_symmetry.space_group_name_H-M   'P 1'
#
loop_
_entity.id
_entity.type
_entity.pdbx_description
1 polymer ?
#
loop_
_entity_poly.entity_id
_entity_poly.type
_entity_poly.pdbx_seq_one_letter_code
_entity_poly.pdbx_strand_id
1 'polypeptide(L)'
;MLETAETLFYLALGAGTLAYYVRDRLESDPDPIEEAKRLYADGKIDEPELERRIEEAVDDDHKAIRLVVEDVNGVSESRSKAIAREYESLDELRASDRARLEVVPGIGEELAAAVLERVQDE
;
A
#
# COMPACT_ATOMS: atom_id res chain seq x y z
N MET A 1 0.09 -30.06 28.44
CA MET A 1 1.10 -28.96 28.39
C MET A 1 2.13 -29.28 27.30
N LEU A 2 1.73 -29.20 26.04
CA LEU A 2 2.63 -29.37 24.89
C LEU A 2 1.98 -28.77 23.63
N GLU A 3 1.58 -27.50 23.67
CA GLU A 3 0.86 -26.84 22.55
C GLU A 3 1.35 -25.42 22.24
N THR A 4 2.53 -25.05 22.76
CA THR A 4 3.06 -23.67 22.62
C THR A 4 4.29 -23.57 21.71
N ALA A 5 4.83 -24.70 21.23
CA ALA A 5 6.07 -24.70 20.46
C ALA A 5 5.87 -24.58 18.94
N GLU A 6 4.72 -25.01 18.40
CA GLU A 6 4.47 -24.97 16.94
C GLU A 6 3.98 -23.59 16.45
N THR A 7 3.31 -22.81 17.29
CA THR A 7 2.84 -21.45 16.93
C THR A 7 3.98 -20.46 16.74
N LEU A 8 5.11 -20.66 17.42
CA LEU A 8 6.28 -19.76 17.32
C LEU A 8 7.09 -19.96 16.03
N PHE A 9 6.93 -21.10 15.34
CA PHE A 9 7.65 -21.35 14.09
C PHE A 9 7.00 -20.65 12.89
N TYR A 10 5.68 -20.47 12.89
CA TYR A 10 4.96 -19.76 11.82
C TYR A 10 5.13 -18.23 11.89
N LEU A 11 5.29 -17.66 13.09
CA LEU A 11 5.53 -16.22 13.26
C LEU A 11 6.90 -15.77 12.74
N ALA A 12 7.91 -16.64 12.74
CA ALA A 12 9.23 -16.32 12.20
C ALA A 12 9.26 -16.31 10.66
N LEU A 13 8.39 -17.10 10.01
CA LEU A 13 8.26 -17.11 8.55
C LEU A 13 7.50 -15.88 8.05
N GLY A 14 6.46 -15.40 8.75
CA GLY A 14 5.75 -14.18 8.36
C GLY A 14 6.64 -12.94 8.35
N ALA A 15 7.40 -12.70 9.42
CA ALA A 15 8.28 -11.53 9.53
C ALA A 15 9.48 -11.57 8.57
N GLY A 16 10.07 -12.76 8.35
CA GLY A 16 11.17 -12.93 7.41
C GLY A 16 10.77 -12.76 5.95
N THR A 17 9.56 -13.22 5.59
CA THR A 17 9.03 -13.09 4.22
C THR A 17 8.67 -11.63 3.93
N LEU A 18 8.04 -10.93 4.87
CA LEU A 18 7.71 -9.51 4.72
C LEU A 18 8.99 -8.65 4.56
N ALA A 19 10.00 -8.87 5.40
CA ALA A 19 11.26 -8.13 5.28
C ALA A 19 12.06 -8.45 3.99
N TYR A 20 11.99 -9.69 3.51
CA TYR A 20 12.64 -10.09 2.25
C TYR A 20 11.91 -9.53 1.02
N TYR A 21 10.58 -9.56 1.01
CA TYR A 21 9.75 -9.03 -0.08
C TYR A 21 9.83 -7.49 -0.17
N VAL A 22 9.88 -6.82 0.99
CA VAL A 22 10.13 -5.37 1.09
C VAL A 22 11.46 -5.01 0.43
N ARG A 23 12.51 -5.80 0.66
CA ARG A 23 13.85 -5.51 0.13
C ARG A 23 13.95 -5.68 -1.39
N ASP A 24 13.41 -6.76 -1.94
CA ASP A 24 13.48 -7.05 -3.38
C ASP A 24 12.60 -6.07 -4.21
N ARG A 25 11.46 -5.62 -3.67
CA ARG A 25 10.59 -4.63 -4.31
C ARG A 25 11.15 -3.20 -4.25
N LEU A 26 11.83 -2.82 -3.17
CA LEU A 26 12.49 -1.51 -3.03
C LEU A 26 13.61 -1.30 -4.06
N GLU A 27 14.20 -2.37 -4.61
CA GLU A 27 15.27 -2.29 -5.62
C GLU A 27 14.75 -2.14 -7.06
N SER A 28 13.46 -2.39 -7.33
CA SER A 28 12.88 -2.38 -8.69
C SER A 28 11.96 -1.20 -9.01
N ASP A 29 11.51 -0.43 -8.02
CA ASP A 29 10.65 0.74 -8.23
C ASP A 29 11.49 2.02 -8.38
N PRO A 30 11.18 2.93 -9.33
CA PRO A 30 11.79 4.25 -9.35
C PRO A 30 11.49 4.96 -8.02
N ASP A 31 12.52 5.54 -7.40
CA ASP A 31 12.38 6.27 -6.15
C ASP A 31 11.25 7.33 -6.29
N PRO A 32 10.16 7.22 -5.50
CA PRO A 32 8.97 8.06 -5.68
C PRO A 32 9.24 9.54 -5.42
N ILE A 33 10.26 9.86 -4.61
CA ILE A 33 10.72 11.24 -4.39
C ILE A 33 11.40 11.75 -5.66
N GLU A 34 12.25 10.93 -6.29
CA GLU A 34 12.91 11.28 -7.55
C GLU A 34 11.93 11.37 -8.74
N GLU A 35 10.88 10.54 -8.76
CA GLU A 35 9.78 10.68 -9.72
C GLU A 35 9.06 12.02 -9.57
N ALA A 36 8.67 12.37 -8.34
CA ALA A 36 7.98 13.62 -8.05
C ALA A 36 8.83 14.85 -8.44
N LYS A 37 10.11 14.86 -8.08
CA LYS A 37 11.06 15.91 -8.49
C LYS A 37 11.17 16.04 -10.01
N ARG A 38 11.19 14.93 -10.74
CA ARG A 38 11.24 14.92 -12.20
C ARG A 38 9.98 15.54 -12.81
N LEU A 39 8.80 15.20 -12.30
CA LEU A 39 7.54 15.75 -12.79
C LEU A 39 7.45 17.27 -12.57
N TYR A 40 7.97 17.76 -11.44
CA TYR A 40 8.07 19.19 -11.17
C TYR A 40 9.06 19.89 -12.10
N ALA A 41 10.25 19.30 -12.29
CA ALA A 41 11.26 19.81 -13.22
C ALA A 41 10.76 19.88 -14.67
N ASP A 42 9.93 18.92 -15.07
CA ASP A 42 9.25 18.89 -16.38
C ASP A 42 8.04 19.86 -16.47
N GLY A 43 7.65 20.53 -15.38
CA GLY A 43 6.48 21.42 -15.32
C GLY A 43 5.14 20.72 -15.42
N LYS A 44 5.08 19.41 -15.14
CA LYS A 44 3.86 18.59 -15.18
C LYS A 44 3.04 18.67 -13.88
N ILE A 45 3.68 19.05 -12.79
CA ILE A 45 3.06 19.30 -11.49
C ILE A 45 3.59 20.62 -10.92
N ASP A 46 2.79 21.28 -10.10
CA ASP A 46 3.15 22.46 -9.34
C ASP A 46 3.82 22.11 -8.01
N GLU A 47 4.41 23.10 -7.35
CA GLU A 47 5.16 22.93 -6.10
C GLU A 47 4.31 22.32 -4.96
N PRO A 48 3.05 22.73 -4.72
CA PRO A 48 2.19 22.06 -3.73
C PRO A 48 1.97 20.57 -4.00
N GLU A 49 1.82 20.17 -5.26
CA GLU A 49 1.66 18.76 -5.64
C GLU A 49 2.97 17.98 -5.48
N LEU A 50 4.13 18.61 -5.71
CA LEU A 50 5.44 18.04 -5.40
C LEU A 50 5.58 17.76 -3.90
N GLU A 51 5.30 18.77 -3.06
CA GLU A 51 5.38 18.63 -1.59
C GLU A 51 4.49 17.52 -1.08
N ARG A 52 3.21 17.49 -1.52
CA ARG A 52 2.27 16.42 -1.15
C ARG A 52 2.81 15.03 -1.55
N ARG A 53 3.39 14.88 -2.74
CA ARG A 53 3.95 13.59 -3.18
C ARG A 53 5.19 13.18 -2.41
N ILE A 54 6.03 14.14 -2.00
CA ILE A 54 7.18 13.84 -1.13
C ILE A 54 6.70 13.40 0.24
N GLU A 55 5.70 14.09 0.81
CA GLU A 55 5.06 13.71 2.07
C GLU A 55 4.47 12.30 2.00
N GLU A 56 3.64 12.01 0.99
CA GLU A 56 3.10 10.66 0.71
C GLU A 56 4.21 9.60 0.57
N ALA A 57 5.35 9.97 -0.02
CA ALA A 57 6.48 9.06 -0.25
C ALA A 57 7.35 8.84 1.00
N VAL A 58 7.32 9.73 1.99
CA VAL A 58 8.02 9.53 3.28
C VAL A 58 7.12 8.96 4.35
N ASP A 59 5.81 9.00 4.15
CA ASP A 59 4.81 8.45 5.04
C ASP A 59 4.83 6.91 5.01
N ASP A 60 5.13 6.32 6.16
CA ASP A 60 5.25 4.87 6.32
C ASP A 60 3.88 4.18 6.25
N ASP A 61 2.79 4.85 6.61
CA ASP A 61 1.44 4.28 6.55
C ASP A 61 0.95 4.21 5.09
N HIS A 62 1.22 5.24 4.30
CA HIS A 62 0.97 5.20 2.85
C HIS A 62 1.74 4.06 2.16
N LYS A 63 3.00 3.84 2.53
CA LYS A 63 3.79 2.72 2.01
C LYS A 63 3.19 1.38 2.43
N ALA A 64 2.78 1.25 3.69
CA ALA A 64 2.18 0.02 4.21
C ALA A 64 0.89 -0.32 3.45
N ILE A 65 0.00 0.65 3.22
CA ILE A 65 -1.20 0.46 2.42
C ILE A 65 -0.84 -0.02 1.02
N ARG A 66 0.05 0.71 0.31
CA ARG A 66 0.46 0.33 -1.05
C ARG A 66 1.03 -1.08 -1.12
N LEU A 67 1.87 -1.46 -0.16
CA LEU A 67 2.53 -2.76 -0.15
C LEU A 67 1.52 -3.90 -0.03
N VAL A 68 0.49 -3.74 0.80
CA VAL A 68 -0.55 -4.77 1.01
C VAL A 68 -1.51 -4.82 -0.19
N VAL A 69 -1.99 -3.68 -0.68
CA VAL A 69 -3.04 -3.67 -1.72
C VAL A 69 -2.51 -3.94 -3.12
N GLU A 70 -1.24 -3.67 -3.43
CA GLU A 70 -0.66 -3.98 -4.75
C GLU A 70 -0.52 -5.49 -5.02
N ASP A 71 -0.66 -6.33 -3.99
CA ASP A 71 -0.67 -7.79 -4.14
C ASP A 71 -2.03 -8.33 -4.63
N VAL A 72 -3.07 -7.48 -4.60
CA VAL A 72 -4.40 -7.83 -5.08
C VAL A 72 -4.43 -7.81 -6.60
N ASN A 73 -4.83 -8.94 -7.20
CA ASN A 73 -5.00 -9.04 -8.65
C ASN A 73 -5.96 -7.94 -9.15
N GLY A 74 -5.48 -7.12 -10.08
CA GLY A 74 -6.25 -6.00 -10.64
C GLY A 74 -6.01 -4.65 -9.95
N VAL A 75 -5.27 -4.59 -8.84
CA VAL A 75 -4.75 -3.33 -8.32
C VAL A 75 -3.48 -2.96 -9.08
N SER A 76 -3.56 -1.88 -9.85
CA SER A 76 -2.38 -1.28 -10.48
C SER A 76 -1.70 -0.30 -9.51
N GLU A 77 -0.46 0.08 -9.81
CA GLU A 77 0.27 1.12 -9.06
C GLU A 77 -0.52 2.43 -8.92
N SER A 78 -1.26 2.84 -9.96
CA SER A 78 -2.10 4.04 -9.88
C SER A 78 -3.27 3.86 -8.92
N ARG A 79 -3.85 2.65 -8.85
CA ARG A 79 -4.95 2.32 -7.93
C ARG A 79 -4.45 2.20 -6.50
N SER A 80 -3.28 1.59 -6.27
CA SER A 80 -2.70 1.50 -4.92
C SER A 80 -2.36 2.88 -4.37
N LYS A 81 -1.78 3.78 -5.18
CA LYS A 81 -1.56 5.18 -4.82
C LYS A 81 -2.88 5.90 -4.53
N ALA A 82 -3.93 5.64 -5.29
CA ALA A 82 -5.24 6.25 -5.07
C ALA A 82 -5.91 5.75 -3.78
N ILE A 83 -5.80 4.45 -3.46
CA ILE A 83 -6.28 3.89 -2.19
C ILE A 83 -5.48 4.49 -1.03
N ALA A 84 -4.15 4.51 -1.13
CA ALA A 84 -3.29 5.09 -0.10
C ALA A 84 -3.71 6.54 0.21
N ARG A 85 -4.04 7.36 -0.80
CA ARG A 85 -4.51 8.74 -0.60
C ARG A 85 -5.87 8.89 0.07
N GLU A 86 -6.73 7.87 -0.01
CA GLU A 86 -8.07 7.91 0.58
C GLU A 86 -8.06 7.49 2.06
N TYR A 87 -7.00 6.79 2.50
CA TYR A 87 -6.93 6.18 3.82
C TYR A 87 -5.60 6.53 4.50
N GLU A 88 -5.69 7.02 5.73
CA GLU A 88 -4.52 7.45 6.51
C GLU A 88 -3.71 6.27 7.05
N SER A 89 -4.31 5.07 7.14
CA SER A 89 -3.62 3.87 7.65
C SER A 89 -4.26 2.56 7.18
N LEU A 90 -3.54 1.44 7.31
CA LEU A 90 -4.09 0.11 7.09
C LEU A 90 -5.26 -0.21 8.04
N ASP A 91 -5.20 0.27 9.29
CA ASP A 91 -6.30 0.10 10.25
C ASP A 91 -7.57 0.82 9.80
N GLU A 92 -7.44 2.03 9.26
CA GLU A 92 -8.58 2.74 8.69
C GLU A 92 -9.16 2.00 7.48
N LEU A 93 -8.31 1.52 6.58
CA LEU A 93 -8.73 0.75 5.41
C LEU A 93 -9.47 -0.54 5.83
N ARG A 94 -8.93 -1.28 6.81
CA ARG A 94 -9.54 -2.49 7.39
C ARG A 94 -10.89 -2.22 8.04
N ALA A 95 -11.04 -1.09 8.71
CA ALA A 95 -12.28 -0.68 9.37
C ALA A 95 -13.32 -0.11 8.41
N SER A 96 -12.96 0.11 7.13
CA SER A 96 -13.84 0.69 6.14
C SER A 96 -14.79 -0.32 5.51
N ASP A 97 -15.90 0.20 4.97
CA ASP A 97 -16.84 -0.58 4.20
C ASP A 97 -16.53 -0.52 2.70
N ARG A 98 -17.00 -1.54 1.97
CA ARG A 98 -16.87 -1.65 0.50
C ARG A 98 -17.29 -0.38 -0.24
N ALA A 99 -18.41 0.23 0.18
CA ALA A 99 -18.94 1.44 -0.44
C ALA A 99 -17.99 2.65 -0.34
N ARG A 100 -17.18 2.74 0.72
CA ARG A 100 -16.17 3.79 0.85
C ARG A 100 -14.98 3.50 -0.07
N LEU A 101 -14.58 2.25 -0.21
CA LEU A 101 -13.48 1.91 -1.11
C LEU A 101 -13.86 2.09 -2.59
N GLU A 102 -15.13 1.90 -2.93
CA GLU A 102 -15.69 2.13 -4.28
C GLU A 102 -15.69 3.61 -4.72
N VAL A 103 -15.57 4.60 -3.81
CA VAL A 103 -15.41 6.00 -4.24
C VAL A 103 -14.02 6.29 -4.79
N VAL A 104 -13.04 5.41 -4.55
CA VAL A 104 -11.70 5.53 -5.14
C VAL A 104 -11.78 5.31 -6.66
N PRO A 105 -11.27 6.24 -7.48
CA PRO A 105 -11.36 6.13 -8.94
C PRO A 105 -10.79 4.82 -9.48
N GLY A 106 -11.63 4.10 -10.23
CA GLY A 106 -11.23 2.85 -10.87
C GLY A 106 -11.25 1.63 -9.95
N ILE A 107 -11.80 1.74 -8.74
CA ILE A 107 -12.15 0.62 -7.86
C ILE A 107 -13.65 0.33 -8.01
N GLY A 108 -13.98 -0.86 -8.53
CA GLY A 108 -15.35 -1.35 -8.58
C GLY A 108 -15.66 -2.34 -7.46
N GLU A 109 -16.92 -2.75 -7.34
CA GLU A 109 -17.42 -3.65 -6.29
C GLU A 109 -16.55 -4.89 -6.04
N GLU A 110 -16.20 -5.61 -7.12
CA GLU A 110 -15.39 -6.84 -7.01
C GLU A 110 -13.97 -6.54 -6.52
N LEU A 111 -13.35 -5.47 -7.01
CA LEU A 111 -12.01 -5.08 -6.62
C LEU A 111 -11.98 -4.54 -5.19
N ALA A 112 -13.01 -3.80 -4.78
CA ALA A 112 -13.17 -3.33 -3.41
C ALA A 112 -13.29 -4.51 -2.43
N ALA A 113 -14.08 -5.53 -2.77
CA ALA A 113 -14.21 -6.73 -1.96
C ALA A 113 -12.86 -7.47 -1.82
N ALA A 114 -12.13 -7.67 -2.92
CA ALA A 114 -10.83 -8.33 -2.91
C ALA A 114 -9.77 -7.58 -2.08
N VAL A 115 -9.77 -6.24 -2.14
CA VAL A 115 -8.89 -5.42 -1.29
C VAL A 115 -9.26 -5.55 0.18
N LEU A 116 -10.54 -5.49 0.52
CA LEU A 116 -11.00 -5.64 1.91
C LEU A 116 -10.70 -7.03 2.48
N GLU A 117 -10.86 -8.08 1.68
CA GLU A 117 -10.45 -9.45 2.06
C GLU A 117 -8.94 -9.48 2.34
N ARG A 118 -8.12 -8.98 1.41
CA ARG A 118 -6.66 -8.97 1.53
C ARG A 118 -6.15 -8.28 2.79
N VAL A 119 -6.76 -7.15 3.18
CA VAL A 119 -6.32 -6.41 4.38
C VAL A 119 -6.84 -7.02 5.68
N GLN A 120 -7.91 -7.81 5.64
CA GLN A 120 -8.43 -8.51 6.82
C GLN A 120 -7.64 -9.79 7.15
N ASP A 121 -6.94 -10.36 6.16
CA ASP A 121 -6.08 -11.55 6.32
C ASP A 121 -4.66 -11.24 6.84
N GLU A 122 -4.27 -9.96 6.95
CA GLU A 122 -2.98 -9.48 7.51
C GLU A 122 -3.05 -9.20 9.01
#